data_AF-A0A931CGX4-F1
#
_entry.id   AF-A0A931CGX4-F1
#
_cell.length_a   1.000
_cell.length_b   1.000
_cell.length_c   1.000
_cell.angle_alpha   90.00
_cell.angle_beta   90.00
_cell.angle_gamma   90.00
#
_symmetry.space_group_name_H-M   'P 1'
#
loop_
_entity.id
_entity.type
_entity.pdbx_description
1 polymer ?
#
loop_
_entity_poly.entity_id
_entity_poly.type
_entity_poly.pdbx_seq_one_letter_code
_entity_poly.pdbx_strand_id
1 'polypeptide(L)'
;MVNEDLGEGLVPAGHGDADWVTAGWSAILVVTPFDHYQAILRLEEWDGEPGPEPEDSRGPWQDDVVTVSMDCFGNGGSIGLNQISAGWATTGFSLSHPGRYHVRLARRNGDAEKQARAAVYASFDEADWNGAAFRKAMDAVDVLEEYLIRFWPAM
;
A
#
# COMPACT_ATOMS: atom_id res chain seq x y z
N MET A 1 -20.82 28.22 7.54
CA MET A 1 -20.38 28.10 6.14
C MET A 1 -19.78 26.73 6.00
N VAL A 2 -20.57 25.81 5.45
CA VAL A 2 -20.12 24.47 5.08
C VAL A 2 -19.47 24.64 3.71
N ASN A 3 -18.21 24.23 3.59
CA ASN A 3 -17.48 24.30 2.33
C ASN A 3 -17.90 23.06 1.53
N GLU A 4 -18.83 23.25 0.59
CA GLU A 4 -19.45 22.20 -0.24
C GLU A 4 -18.69 21.91 -1.54
N ASP A 5 -17.43 22.31 -1.65
CA ASP A 5 -16.55 21.95 -2.78
C ASP A 5 -15.71 20.71 -2.42
N LEU A 6 -16.38 19.56 -2.29
CA LEU A 6 -15.73 18.27 -2.59
C LEU A 6 -15.62 18.21 -4.11
N GLY A 7 -14.54 18.78 -4.62
CA GLY A 7 -14.20 18.80 -6.03
C GLY A 7 -14.32 17.40 -6.64
N GLU A 8 -14.80 17.39 -7.88
CA GLU A 8 -14.88 16.26 -8.79
C GLU A 8 -13.79 15.23 -8.48
N GLY A 9 -14.23 14.00 -8.18
CA GLY A 9 -13.35 12.92 -7.74
C GLY A 9 -12.11 12.83 -8.61
N LEU A 10 -10.94 12.74 -7.95
CA LEU A 10 -9.66 12.55 -8.60
C LEU A 10 -9.79 11.46 -9.67
N VAL A 11 -9.82 11.88 -10.95
CA VAL A 11 -9.77 10.94 -12.06
C VAL A 11 -8.36 10.35 -12.03
N PRO A 12 -8.20 9.02 -11.85
CA PRO A 12 -6.89 8.37 -11.78
C PRO A 12 -6.02 8.74 -12.97
N ALA A 13 -4.80 9.23 -12.72
CA ALA A 13 -3.81 9.44 -13.76
C ALA A 13 -3.15 8.08 -14.09
N GLY A 14 -3.81 7.30 -14.93
CA GLY A 14 -3.32 6.01 -15.40
C GLY A 14 -3.61 4.87 -14.42
N HIS A 15 -4.37 3.88 -14.90
CA HIS A 15 -4.49 2.61 -14.20
C HIS A 15 -3.20 1.83 -14.49
N GLY A 16 -2.48 1.43 -13.44
CA GLY A 16 -1.71 0.20 -13.56
C GLY A 16 -2.73 -0.94 -13.74
N ASP A 17 -2.38 -2.00 -14.47
CA ASP A 17 -3.31 -3.11 -14.75
C ASP A 17 -3.80 -3.87 -13.48
N ALA A 18 -3.32 -3.49 -12.29
CA ALA A 18 -3.72 -4.07 -11.02
C ALA A 18 -4.67 -3.14 -10.24
N ASP A 19 -5.85 -3.66 -9.84
CA ASP A 19 -6.96 -2.95 -9.17
C ASP A 19 -6.61 -2.31 -7.81
N TRP A 20 -5.37 -2.43 -7.32
CA TRP A 20 -4.93 -2.00 -6.00
C TRP A 20 -4.01 -0.76 -6.00
N VAL A 21 -3.59 -0.26 -7.17
CA VAL A 21 -2.74 0.94 -7.29
C VAL A 21 -3.37 1.95 -8.24
N THR A 22 -3.41 3.22 -7.81
CA THR A 22 -3.70 4.35 -8.67
C THR A 22 -2.57 5.38 -8.55
N ALA A 23 -1.98 5.78 -9.67
CA ALA A 23 -1.01 6.87 -9.68
C ALA A 23 -1.71 8.21 -9.94
N GLY A 24 -1.27 9.22 -9.19
CA GLY A 24 -1.47 10.62 -9.50
C GLY A 24 -0.16 11.25 -9.96
N TRP A 25 -0.17 12.56 -10.18
CA TRP A 25 1.04 13.27 -10.61
C TRP A 25 2.17 13.21 -9.58
N SER A 26 1.87 13.44 -8.29
CA SER A 26 2.86 13.56 -7.21
C SER A 26 2.61 12.59 -6.05
N ALA A 27 1.69 11.64 -6.22
CA ALA A 27 1.33 10.69 -5.18
C ALA A 27 0.85 9.38 -5.82
N ILE A 28 1.00 8.29 -5.08
CA ILE A 28 0.47 6.98 -5.45
C ILE A 28 -0.51 6.58 -4.36
N LEU A 29 -1.74 6.26 -4.77
CA LEU A 29 -2.76 5.67 -3.91
C LEU A 29 -2.62 4.15 -3.96
N VAL A 30 -2.44 3.56 -2.78
CA VAL A 30 -2.49 2.12 -2.58
C VAL A 30 -3.84 1.81 -1.92
N VAL A 31 -4.66 0.99 -2.57
CA VAL A 31 -5.96 0.57 -2.06
C VAL A 31 -5.76 -0.65 -1.18
N THR A 32 -6.10 -0.53 0.11
CA THR A 32 -6.08 -1.65 1.04
C THR A 32 -7.50 -2.15 1.31
N PRO A 33 -7.71 -3.46 1.44
CA PRO A 33 -9.05 -4.04 1.60
C PRO A 33 -9.65 -3.84 3.00
N PHE A 34 -8.86 -3.38 3.99
CA PHE A 34 -9.27 -3.27 5.38
C PHE A 34 -8.78 -1.96 6.03
N ASP A 35 -9.59 -1.39 6.94
CA ASP A 35 -9.32 -0.11 7.62
C ASP A 35 -8.23 -0.19 8.71
N HIS A 36 -7.98 -1.39 9.21
CA HIS A 36 -7.04 -1.68 10.31
C HIS A 36 -5.93 -2.60 9.81
N TYR A 37 -4.91 -2.02 9.20
CA TYR A 37 -3.74 -2.79 8.78
C TYR A 37 -2.47 -2.15 9.33
N GLN A 38 -1.57 -2.99 9.81
CA GLN A 38 -0.18 -2.61 9.95
C GLN A 38 0.52 -3.05 8.66
N ALA A 39 1.33 -2.15 8.10
CA ALA A 39 2.14 -2.45 6.93
C ALA A 39 3.61 -2.23 7.24
N ILE A 40 4.47 -3.14 6.77
CA ILE A 40 5.89 -2.87 6.61
C ILE A 40 6.09 -2.19 5.26
N LEU A 41 6.83 -1.09 5.28
CA LEU A 41 7.25 -0.40 4.08
C LEU A 41 8.76 -0.50 3.92
N ARG A 42 9.21 -0.98 2.77
CA ARG A 42 10.61 -0.93 2.34
C ARG A 42 10.72 0.00 1.14
N LEU A 43 11.50 1.06 1.31
CA LEU A 43 11.73 2.09 0.30
C LEU A 43 13.16 1.99 -0.19
N GLU A 44 13.35 1.98 -1.51
CA GLU A 44 14.67 1.88 -2.13
C GLU A 44 14.79 2.82 -3.32
N GLU A 45 15.93 3.49 -3.46
CA GLU A 45 16.30 4.21 -4.68
C GLU A 45 17.37 3.42 -5.42
N TRP A 46 17.22 3.34 -6.74
CA TRP A 46 18.10 2.63 -7.66
C TRP A 46 18.53 3.58 -8.79
N ASP A 47 19.76 3.42 -9.28
CA ASP A 47 20.30 4.23 -10.39
C ASP A 47 19.60 3.95 -11.73
N GLY A 48 18.93 2.79 -11.84
CA GLY A 48 18.21 2.35 -13.03
C GLY A 48 17.15 1.32 -12.67
N GLU A 49 16.54 0.72 -13.68
CA GLU A 49 15.46 -0.26 -13.46
C GLU A 49 15.94 -1.40 -12.55
N PRO A 50 15.26 -1.64 -11.41
CA PRO A 50 15.67 -2.68 -10.48
C PRO A 50 15.43 -4.07 -11.09
N GLY A 51 16.21 -5.05 -10.63
CA GLY A 51 15.97 -6.45 -10.92
C GLY A 51 14.65 -6.98 -10.33
N PRO A 52 14.39 -8.29 -10.44
CA PRO A 52 13.23 -8.91 -9.82
C PRO A 52 13.23 -8.74 -8.30
N GLU A 53 12.06 -8.93 -7.70
CA GLU A 53 11.86 -8.89 -6.26
C GLU A 53 12.72 -9.93 -5.54
N PRO A 54 13.22 -9.60 -4.33
CA PRO A 54 14.01 -10.56 -3.58
C PRO A 54 13.15 -11.76 -3.17
N GLU A 55 13.66 -12.96 -3.46
CA GLU A 55 13.15 -14.20 -2.89
C GLU A 55 13.77 -14.37 -1.50
N ASP A 56 12.97 -14.16 -0.45
CA ASP A 56 13.38 -14.38 0.93
C ASP A 56 12.46 -15.38 1.64
N SER A 57 12.83 -15.76 2.87
CA SER A 57 12.10 -16.77 3.65
C SER A 57 10.71 -16.31 4.12
N ARG A 58 10.29 -15.09 3.81
CA ARG A 58 9.04 -14.48 4.29
C ARG A 58 7.89 -14.66 3.29
N GLY A 59 8.14 -15.37 2.18
CA GLY A 59 7.14 -15.74 1.18
C GLY A 59 7.26 -14.94 -0.12
N PRO A 60 6.56 -15.38 -1.18
CA PRO A 60 6.58 -14.70 -2.47
C PRO A 60 5.86 -13.36 -2.40
N TRP A 61 6.22 -12.47 -3.32
CA TRP A 61 5.43 -11.29 -3.65
C TRP A 61 4.21 -11.75 -4.45
N GLN A 62 3.02 -11.36 -3.99
CA GLN A 62 1.75 -12.04 -4.32
C GLN A 62 0.95 -11.35 -5.43
N ASP A 63 1.23 -10.08 -5.69
CA ASP A 63 0.49 -9.27 -6.67
C ASP A 63 1.33 -8.94 -7.89
N ASP A 64 0.65 -8.75 -9.03
CA ASP A 64 1.27 -8.24 -10.25
C ASP A 64 1.98 -6.93 -9.90
N VAL A 65 3.30 -6.99 -9.99
CA VAL A 65 4.20 -5.89 -9.70
C VAL A 65 3.81 -4.70 -10.57
N VAL A 66 3.43 -3.59 -9.94
CA VAL A 66 2.96 -2.41 -10.67
C VAL A 66 4.13 -1.45 -10.84
N THR A 67 4.35 -0.97 -12.07
CA THR A 67 5.28 0.13 -12.32
C THR A 67 4.51 1.36 -12.80
N VAL A 68 4.64 2.48 -12.09
CA VAL A 68 4.02 3.76 -12.42
C VAL A 68 5.08 4.85 -12.55
N SER A 69 4.68 6.04 -12.99
CA SER A 69 5.55 7.23 -12.96
C SER A 69 5.00 8.24 -11.95
N MET A 70 5.89 8.91 -11.22
CA MET A 70 5.54 9.93 -10.23
C MET A 70 6.55 11.08 -10.26
N ASP A 71 6.05 12.30 -10.19
CA ASP A 71 6.85 13.51 -10.12
C ASP A 71 7.17 13.84 -8.66
N CYS A 72 8.45 13.75 -8.33
CA CYS A 72 8.98 13.84 -6.98
C CYS A 72 9.72 15.17 -6.78
N PHE A 73 9.02 16.30 -6.95
CA PHE A 73 9.59 17.64 -6.83
C PHE A 73 9.45 18.26 -5.43
N GLY A 74 8.95 17.50 -4.45
CA GLY A 74 8.76 17.95 -3.08
C GLY A 74 10.06 18.36 -2.37
N ASN A 75 9.90 18.93 -1.18
CA ASN A 75 10.97 19.52 -0.36
C ASN A 75 12.12 18.51 -0.11
N GLY A 76 13.15 18.52 -0.96
CA GLY A 76 14.28 17.58 -0.89
C GLY A 76 13.98 16.15 -1.35
N GLY A 77 12.93 15.91 -2.15
CA GLY A 77 12.58 14.56 -2.61
C GLY A 77 12.06 13.63 -1.50
N SER A 78 11.69 14.17 -0.34
CA SER A 78 11.17 13.37 0.78
C SER A 78 9.84 12.70 0.45
N ILE A 79 9.75 11.42 0.77
CA ILE A 79 8.53 10.62 0.60
C ILE A 79 7.78 10.53 1.93
N GLY A 80 6.50 10.84 1.92
CA GLY A 80 5.61 10.71 3.06
C GLY A 80 4.51 9.70 2.82
N LEU A 81 3.88 9.28 3.91
CA LEU A 81 2.69 8.44 3.90
C LEU A 81 1.50 9.25 4.39
N ASN A 82 0.36 9.04 3.75
CA ASN A 82 -0.90 9.58 4.21
C ASN A 82 -1.93 8.46 4.23
N GLN A 83 -2.53 8.23 5.38
CA GLN A 83 -3.68 7.33 5.50
C GLN A 83 -4.90 8.17 5.86
N ILE A 84 -6.03 7.93 5.20
CA ILE A 84 -7.27 8.71 5.42
C ILE A 84 -7.68 8.66 6.91
N SER A 85 -7.56 7.51 7.56
CA SER A 85 -7.97 7.30 8.95
C SER A 85 -6.90 7.70 9.98
N ALA A 86 -5.60 7.68 9.63
CA ALA A 86 -4.50 7.90 10.58
C ALA A 86 -3.71 9.20 10.33
N GLY A 87 -3.96 9.89 9.22
CA GLY A 87 -3.28 11.12 8.83
C GLY A 87 -1.90 10.91 8.20
N TRP A 88 -1.08 11.97 8.27
CA TRP A 88 0.23 12.04 7.63
C TRP A 88 1.38 11.55 8.53
N ALA A 89 2.31 10.81 7.96
CA ALA A 89 3.57 10.40 8.58
C ALA A 89 4.77 10.57 7.63
N THR A 90 5.91 10.99 8.16
CA THR A 90 7.17 11.04 7.40
C THR A 90 7.85 9.68 7.42
N THR A 91 8.35 9.21 6.27
CA THR A 91 9.07 7.92 6.21
C THR A 91 10.55 8.04 6.59
N GLY A 92 11.09 9.26 6.61
CA GLY A 92 12.54 9.50 6.71
C GLY A 92 13.32 9.17 5.43
N PHE A 93 12.66 8.60 4.41
CA PHE A 93 13.24 8.35 3.10
C PHE A 93 13.14 9.59 2.21
N SER A 94 14.21 9.90 1.51
CA SER A 94 14.27 10.98 0.52
C SER A 94 15.02 10.49 -0.70
N LEU A 95 14.53 10.90 -1.87
CA LEU A 95 15.18 10.65 -3.14
C LEU A 95 16.41 11.55 -3.29
N SER A 96 17.42 11.02 -3.96
CA SER A 96 18.69 11.71 -4.17
C SER A 96 18.55 13.03 -4.91
N HIS A 97 17.58 13.13 -5.83
CA HIS A 97 17.35 14.32 -6.64
C HIS A 97 15.84 14.57 -6.86
N PRO A 98 15.40 15.83 -6.94
CA PRO A 98 14.06 16.14 -7.42
C PRO A 98 13.92 15.78 -8.90
N GLY A 99 12.83 15.12 -9.29
CA GLY A 99 12.67 14.67 -10.66
C GLY A 99 11.46 13.79 -10.86
N ARG A 100 11.30 13.30 -12.09
CA ARG A 100 10.34 12.25 -12.40
C ARG A 100 10.99 10.89 -12.18
N TYR A 101 10.29 10.01 -11.49
CA TYR A 101 10.74 8.67 -11.19
C TYR A 101 9.77 7.63 -11.74
N HIS A 102 10.31 6.53 -12.21
CA HIS A 102 9.57 5.28 -12.24
C HIS A 102 9.51 4.71 -10.82
N VAL A 103 8.35 4.19 -10.45
CA VAL A 103 8.08 3.62 -9.13
C VAL A 103 7.52 2.23 -9.32
N ARG A 104 8.25 1.21 -8.87
CA ARG A 104 7.80 -0.19 -8.85
C ARG A 104 7.29 -0.52 -7.46
N LEU A 105 6.05 -0.98 -7.38
CA LEU A 105 5.40 -1.43 -6.17
C LEU A 105 5.19 -2.94 -6.24
N ALA A 106 5.73 -3.63 -5.25
CA ALA A 106 5.43 -5.04 -5.00
C ALA A 106 4.75 -5.17 -3.64
N ARG A 107 3.76 -6.07 -3.57
CA ARG A 107 2.97 -6.33 -2.37
C ARG A 107 3.03 -7.82 -2.03
N ARG A 108 3.07 -8.11 -0.74
CA ARG A 108 2.97 -9.48 -0.22
C ARG A 108 2.08 -9.49 1.02
N ASN A 109 1.43 -10.62 1.23
CA ASN A 109 0.39 -10.83 2.24
C ASN A 109 -0.85 -9.95 2.05
N GLY A 110 -1.09 -9.40 0.86
CA GLY A 110 -2.24 -8.50 0.62
C GLY A 110 -3.60 -9.18 0.79
N ASP A 111 -3.67 -10.49 0.52
CA ASP A 111 -4.86 -11.30 0.77
C ASP A 111 -4.82 -12.05 2.12
N ALA A 112 -3.70 -12.03 2.83
CA ALA A 112 -3.51 -12.88 4.00
C ALA A 112 -4.48 -12.51 5.14
N GLU A 113 -4.81 -11.22 5.30
CA GLU A 113 -5.81 -10.81 6.29
C GLU A 113 -7.21 -11.30 5.90
N LYS A 114 -7.59 -11.18 4.62
CA LYS A 114 -8.86 -11.69 4.11
C LYS A 114 -8.97 -13.19 4.34
N GLN A 115 -7.91 -13.94 4.06
CA GLN A 115 -7.85 -15.39 4.27
C GLN A 115 -7.92 -15.75 5.76
N ALA A 116 -7.20 -15.04 6.63
CA ALA A 116 -7.24 -15.26 8.07
C ALA A 116 -8.63 -14.98 8.66
N ARG A 117 -9.25 -13.85 8.30
CA ARG A 117 -10.63 -13.52 8.70
C ARG A 117 -11.62 -14.54 8.18
N ALA A 118 -11.52 -14.95 6.91
CA ALA A 118 -12.38 -16.00 6.34
C ALA A 118 -12.25 -17.34 7.09
N ALA A 119 -11.03 -17.71 7.51
CA ALA A 119 -10.80 -18.90 8.32
C ALA A 119 -11.44 -18.78 9.71
N VAL A 120 -11.40 -17.60 10.34
CA VAL A 120 -12.14 -17.36 11.59
C VAL A 120 -13.64 -17.51 11.35
N TYR A 121 -14.22 -16.85 10.34
CA TYR A 121 -15.64 -17.00 10.01
C TYR A 121 -16.05 -18.46 9.79
N ALA A 122 -15.23 -19.24 9.08
CA ALA A 122 -15.50 -20.65 8.83
C ALA A 122 -15.40 -21.55 10.07
N SER A 123 -14.79 -21.06 11.15
CA SER A 123 -14.59 -21.80 12.40
C SER A 123 -15.72 -21.60 13.43
N PHE A 124 -16.68 -20.72 13.14
CA PHE A 124 -17.80 -20.40 14.03
C PHE A 124 -19.13 -20.45 13.27
N ASP A 125 -20.17 -20.97 13.91
CA ASP A 125 -21.54 -20.84 13.40
C ASP A 125 -21.95 -19.36 13.38
N GLU A 126 -22.76 -18.97 12.40
CA GLU A 126 -23.19 -17.56 12.22
C GLU A 126 -23.89 -16.99 13.46
N ALA A 127 -24.65 -17.83 14.17
CA ALA A 127 -25.31 -17.46 15.43
C ALA A 127 -24.31 -17.01 16.51
N ASP A 128 -23.05 -17.46 16.43
CA ASP A 128 -22.01 -17.21 17.42
C ASP A 128 -21.08 -16.03 17.07
N TRP A 129 -21.28 -15.36 15.93
CA TRP A 129 -20.42 -14.24 15.51
C TRP A 129 -20.47 -13.03 16.46
N ASN A 130 -21.50 -12.94 17.31
CA ASN A 130 -21.57 -11.92 18.35
C ASN A 130 -20.97 -12.36 19.70
N GLY A 131 -20.50 -13.60 19.80
CA GLY A 131 -19.93 -14.19 21.00
C GLY A 131 -18.53 -13.65 21.33
N ALA A 132 -18.16 -13.71 22.61
CA ALA A 132 -16.85 -13.28 23.08
C ALA A 132 -15.69 -14.07 22.44
N ALA A 133 -15.91 -15.37 22.15
CA ALA A 133 -14.91 -16.22 21.51
C ALA A 133 -14.63 -15.80 20.07
N PHE A 134 -15.68 -15.50 19.29
CA PHE A 134 -15.53 -15.01 17.93
C PHE A 134 -14.80 -13.66 17.90
N ARG A 135 -15.22 -12.69 18.73
CA ARG A 135 -14.55 -11.39 18.80
C ARG A 135 -13.08 -11.53 19.16
N LYS A 136 -12.75 -12.36 20.15
CA LYS A 136 -11.37 -12.65 20.51
C LYS A 136 -10.57 -13.26 19.35
N ALA A 137 -11.18 -14.14 18.56
CA ALA A 137 -10.52 -14.74 17.40
C ALA A 137 -10.28 -13.71 16.28
N MET A 138 -11.25 -12.83 16.03
CA MET A 138 -11.11 -11.72 15.08
C MET A 138 -10.05 -10.71 15.52
N ASP A 139 -10.02 -10.35 16.80
CA ASP A 139 -9.02 -9.45 17.39
C ASP A 139 -7.62 -10.07 17.39
N ALA A 140 -7.52 -11.39 17.34
CA ALA A 140 -6.26 -12.12 17.24
C ALA A 140 -5.75 -12.29 15.79
N VAL A 141 -6.51 -11.85 14.79
CA VAL A 141 -6.02 -11.76 13.41
C VAL A 141 -4.99 -10.65 13.35
N ASP A 142 -3.73 -11.03 13.41
CA ASP A 142 -2.58 -10.14 13.27
C ASP A 142 -1.82 -10.54 12.01
N VAL A 143 -2.14 -9.87 10.91
CA VAL A 143 -1.50 -10.08 9.62
C VAL A 143 -0.77 -8.82 9.22
N LEU A 144 0.48 -8.99 8.84
CA LEU A 144 1.34 -7.90 8.42
C LEU A 144 1.50 -7.94 6.90
N GLU A 145 0.96 -6.92 6.26
CA GLU A 145 1.19 -6.66 4.85
C GLU A 145 2.57 -6.04 4.67
N GLU A 146 3.26 -6.36 3.58
CA GLU A 146 4.53 -5.70 3.26
C GLU A 146 4.54 -5.18 1.83
N TYR A 147 5.09 -3.98 1.71
CA TYR A 147 5.25 -3.26 0.45
C TYR A 147 6.73 -2.99 0.22
N LEU A 148 7.18 -3.29 -0.99
CA LEU A 148 8.49 -2.89 -1.50
C LEU A 148 8.28 -1.88 -2.62
N ILE A 149 8.72 -0.66 -2.36
CA ILE A 149 8.62 0.46 -3.29
C ILE A 149 10.02 0.85 -3.74
N ARG A 150 10.29 0.68 -5.03
CA ARG A 150 11.59 0.98 -5.63
C ARG A 150 11.46 2.12 -6.62
N PHE A 151 12.34 3.08 -6.50
CA PHE A 151 12.39 4.29 -7.32
C PHE A 151 13.61 4.23 -8.22
N TRP A 152 13.45 4.63 -9.48
CA TRP A 152 14.59 4.95 -10.36
C TRP A 152 14.23 6.10 -11.31
N PRO A 153 15.22 6.90 -11.77
CA PRO A 153 14.95 8.04 -12.62
C PRO A 153 14.22 7.65 -13.91
N ALA A 154 13.18 8.41 -14.27
CA ALA A 154 12.57 8.35 -15.59
C ALA A 154 13.36 9.29 -16.51
N MET A 155 14.14 8.72 -17.43
CA MET A 155 14.98 9.47 -18.38
C MET A 155 14.17 10.42 -19.28
#